data_AF-A0A5E4R0S0-F1
#
_entry.id   AF-A0A5E4R0S0-F1
#
_cell.length_a   1.000
_cell.length_b   1.000
_cell.length_c   1.000
_cell.angle_alpha   90.00
_cell.angle_beta   90.00
_cell.angle_gamma   90.00
#
_symmetry.space_group_name_H-M   'P 1'
#
loop_
_entity.id
_entity.type
_entity.pdbx_description
1 polymer ?
#
loop_
_entity_poly.entity_id
_entity_poly.type
_entity_poly.pdbx_seq_one_letter_code
_entity_poly.pdbx_strand_id
1 'polypeptide(L)'
;MYCSSLLKHRKCMNMSLLRYFMSSRPVVSEVLTAYLKQCNEPPWTSYFVKYKSVCNDQFGMSNFNWKVGSSNYQILRTGCFPYIKYHCSKKEEEDLSSSDRFMRFIKVANLGKLSAYHVYFMV
;
A
#
# COMPACT_ATOMS: atom_id res chain seq x y z
N MET A 1 57.10 -24.59 -4.06
CA MET A 1 57.99 -23.45 -3.77
C MET A 1 57.28 -22.18 -4.20
N TYR A 2 57.01 -21.30 -3.22
CA TYR A 2 56.78 -19.84 -3.27
C TYR A 2 55.89 -19.24 -4.39
N CYS A 3 54.96 -18.32 -4.16
CA CYS A 3 54.79 -17.41 -3.04
C CYS A 3 53.37 -16.86 -3.02
N SER A 4 52.83 -16.81 -1.81
CA SER A 4 51.63 -16.10 -1.41
C SER A 4 51.81 -14.58 -1.47
N SER A 5 50.67 -13.88 -1.62
CA SER A 5 50.31 -12.58 -1.03
C SER A 5 51.00 -11.29 -1.54
N LEU A 6 50.21 -10.30 -1.99
CA LEU A 6 49.78 -9.18 -1.13
C LEU A 6 48.82 -8.19 -1.84
N LEU A 7 47.63 -8.06 -1.24
CA LEU A 7 46.84 -6.83 -1.04
C LEU A 7 46.48 -5.92 -2.23
N LYS A 8 45.28 -6.15 -2.79
CA LYS A 8 44.40 -5.05 -3.20
C LYS A 8 43.08 -5.15 -2.44
N HIS A 9 43.14 -4.69 -1.19
CA HIS A 9 42.01 -4.60 -0.28
C HIS A 9 41.03 -3.53 -0.77
N ARG A 10 40.24 -3.82 -1.82
CA ARG A 10 39.02 -3.08 -2.09
C ARG A 10 38.02 -3.48 -1.01
N LYS A 11 37.88 -2.65 0.02
CA LYS A 11 36.68 -2.67 0.87
C LYS A 11 35.50 -2.33 -0.04
N CYS A 12 34.90 -3.33 -0.67
CA CYS A 12 33.55 -3.20 -1.19
C CYS A 12 32.65 -3.06 0.02
N MET A 13 32.34 -1.82 0.36
CA MET A 13 31.24 -1.51 1.28
C MET A 13 30.01 -2.28 0.79
N ASN A 14 29.40 -3.05 1.68
CA ASN A 14 28.24 -3.86 1.38
C ASN A 14 27.09 -2.94 0.95
N MET A 15 26.71 -3.00 -0.33
CA MET A 15 25.69 -2.14 -0.96
C MET A 15 24.29 -2.28 -0.34
N SER A 16 24.09 -3.29 0.52
CA SER A 16 22.88 -3.53 1.31
C SER A 16 22.67 -2.50 2.43
N LEU A 17 23.74 -2.03 3.08
CA LEU A 17 23.63 -1.00 4.13
C LEU A 17 23.32 0.38 3.54
N LEU A 18 23.86 0.71 2.36
CA LEU A 18 23.58 2.01 1.73
C LEU A 18 22.11 2.13 1.28
N ARG A 19 21.49 1.02 0.84
CA ARG A 19 20.05 0.97 0.49
C ARG A 19 19.13 1.12 1.70
N TYR A 20 19.56 0.64 2.86
CA TYR A 20 18.82 0.80 4.13
C TYR A 20 18.71 2.28 4.55
N PHE A 21 19.73 3.09 4.26
CA PHE A 21 19.77 4.51 4.62
C PHE A 21 19.07 5.47 3.62
N MET A 22 18.70 5.00 2.42
CA MET A 22 18.02 5.80 1.37
C MET A 22 16.56 5.38 1.14
N SER A 23 15.97 4.63 2.06
CA SER A 23 14.68 3.97 1.86
C SER A 23 13.51 4.96 1.85
N SER A 24 13.13 5.46 0.68
CA SER A 24 11.78 5.99 0.45
C SER A 24 10.77 4.90 0.82
N ARG A 25 9.79 5.22 1.66
CA ARG A 25 8.68 4.29 1.97
C ARG A 25 8.02 3.84 0.67
N PRO A 26 7.70 2.54 0.50
CA PRO A 26 7.01 2.07 -0.71
C PRO A 26 5.66 2.77 -0.85
N VAL A 27 5.22 2.94 -2.09
CA VAL A 27 3.88 3.46 -2.37
C VAL A 27 2.82 2.41 -2.02
N VAL A 28 1.65 2.84 -1.58
CA VAL A 28 0.64 1.90 -1.08
C VAL A 28 0.05 1.03 -2.21
N SER A 29 0.00 1.56 -3.44
CA SER A 29 -0.34 0.80 -4.65
C SER A 29 0.60 -0.40 -4.91
N GLU A 30 1.90 -0.22 -4.71
CA GLU A 30 2.91 -1.27 -4.85
C GLU A 30 2.70 -2.35 -3.78
N VAL A 31 2.49 -1.93 -2.52
CA VAL A 31 2.20 -2.84 -1.41
C VAL A 31 0.93 -3.66 -1.68
N LEU A 32 -0.13 -3.03 -2.18
CA LEU A 32 -1.37 -3.72 -2.57
C LEU A 32 -1.15 -4.76 -3.66
N THR A 33 -0.42 -4.39 -4.70
CA THR A 33 -0.13 -5.27 -5.83
C THR A 33 0.76 -6.45 -5.40
N ALA A 34 1.80 -6.18 -4.63
CA ALA A 34 2.71 -7.19 -4.10
C ALA A 34 1.97 -8.17 -3.20
N TYR A 35 1.12 -7.67 -2.30
CA TYR A 35 0.31 -8.51 -1.42
C TYR A 35 -0.62 -9.44 -2.20
N LEU A 36 -1.41 -8.91 -3.15
CA LEU A 36 -2.34 -9.73 -3.94
C LEU A 36 -1.61 -10.79 -4.78
N LYS A 37 -0.45 -10.45 -5.36
CA LYS A 37 0.41 -11.42 -6.07
C LYS A 37 0.97 -12.48 -5.13
N GLN A 38 1.46 -12.09 -3.96
CA GLN A 38 2.01 -13.02 -2.96
C GLN A 38 0.96 -14.02 -2.47
N CYS A 39 -0.30 -13.60 -2.39
CA CYS A 39 -1.42 -14.47 -2.05
C CYS A 39 -1.95 -15.31 -3.22
N ASN A 40 -1.25 -15.35 -4.37
CA ASN A 40 -1.69 -16.02 -5.59
C ASN A 40 -3.08 -15.56 -6.09
N GLU A 41 -3.34 -14.25 -6.00
CA GLU A 41 -4.60 -13.64 -6.44
C GLU A 41 -5.84 -14.36 -5.84
N PRO A 42 -6.08 -14.28 -4.52
CA PRO A 42 -7.18 -14.98 -3.87
C PRO A 42 -8.54 -14.42 -4.31
N PRO A 43 -9.64 -15.19 -4.25
CA PRO A 43 -10.99 -14.71 -4.62
C PRO A 43 -11.45 -13.55 -3.72
N TRP A 44 -11.08 -13.58 -2.44
CA TRP A 44 -11.33 -12.50 -1.47
C TRP A 44 -10.16 -12.42 -0.47
N THR A 45 -9.84 -11.22 0.00
CA THR A 45 -8.89 -11.03 1.10
C THR A 45 -9.07 -9.65 1.76
N SER A 46 -8.53 -9.49 2.96
CA SER A 46 -8.45 -8.20 3.64
C SER A 46 -7.18 -8.11 4.46
N TYR A 47 -6.55 -6.94 4.50
CA TYR A 47 -5.33 -6.72 5.26
C TYR A 47 -5.19 -5.26 5.70
N PHE A 48 -4.22 -5.00 6.57
CA PHE A 48 -3.95 -3.69 7.16
C PHE A 48 -2.54 -3.23 6.80
N VAL A 49 -2.40 -1.94 6.50
CA VAL A 49 -1.11 -1.28 6.24
C VAL A 49 -0.94 -0.11 7.19
N LYS A 50 0.18 -0.05 7.91
CA LYS A 50 0.47 1.10 8.79
C LYS A 50 0.76 2.34 7.95
N TYR A 51 0.08 3.45 8.23
CA TYR A 51 0.32 4.73 7.51
C TYR A 51 1.79 5.14 7.51
N LYS A 52 2.47 4.98 8.65
CA LYS A 52 3.90 5.33 8.79
C LYS A 52 4.85 4.51 7.93
N SER A 53 4.41 3.39 7.39
CA SER A 53 5.26 2.44 6.65
C SER A 53 5.18 2.63 5.13
N VAL A 54 4.25 3.45 4.63
CA VAL A 54 3.98 3.63 3.19
C VAL A 54 3.82 5.09 2.80
N CYS A 55 4.00 5.41 1.53
CA CYS A 55 3.54 6.65 0.91
C CYS A 55 2.14 6.42 0.32
N ASN A 56 1.12 7.22 0.69
CA ASN A 56 -0.26 7.02 0.25
C ASN A 56 -0.53 7.75 -1.07
N ASP A 57 -0.35 7.05 -2.19
CA ASP A 57 -0.67 7.52 -3.55
C ASP A 57 -2.13 7.26 -3.95
N GLN A 58 -2.89 6.56 -3.11
CA GLN A 58 -4.32 6.26 -3.30
C GLN A 58 -5.20 7.17 -2.41
N PHE A 59 -4.68 8.32 -1.96
CA PHE A 59 -5.36 9.23 -1.05
C PHE A 59 -6.73 9.67 -1.60
N GLY A 60 -7.78 9.56 -0.80
CA GLY A 60 -9.13 9.97 -1.18
C GLY A 60 -9.88 8.94 -2.04
N MET A 61 -9.23 7.87 -2.49
CA MET A 61 -9.89 6.74 -3.14
C MET A 61 -10.50 5.83 -2.07
N SER A 62 -11.80 5.55 -2.18
CA SER A 62 -12.55 4.76 -1.22
C SER A 62 -13.03 3.45 -1.81
N ASN A 63 -13.53 3.48 -3.04
CA ASN A 63 -14.00 2.30 -3.76
C ASN A 63 -13.53 2.34 -5.22
N PHE A 64 -12.64 1.43 -5.63
CA PHE A 64 -12.01 1.49 -6.95
C PHE A 64 -11.61 0.13 -7.48
N ASN A 65 -11.47 0.02 -8.80
CA ASN A 65 -10.92 -1.16 -9.47
C ASN A 65 -9.38 -1.16 -9.40
N TRP A 66 -8.80 -2.34 -9.18
CA TRP A 66 -7.37 -2.54 -9.13
C TRP A 66 -6.97 -3.77 -9.92
N LYS A 67 -6.27 -3.57 -11.03
CA LYS A 67 -5.80 -4.66 -11.90
C LYS A 67 -4.51 -5.25 -11.33
N VAL A 68 -4.49 -6.57 -11.14
CA VAL A 68 -3.30 -7.32 -10.70
C VAL A 68 -3.19 -8.59 -11.54
N GLY A 69 -2.08 -8.73 -12.28
CA GLY A 69 -1.89 -9.87 -13.17
C GLY A 69 -3.02 -9.98 -14.18
N SER A 70 -3.70 -11.13 -14.20
CA SER A 70 -4.89 -11.36 -15.05
C SER A 70 -6.20 -10.96 -14.37
N SER A 71 -6.23 -10.82 -13.04
CA SER A 71 -7.43 -10.51 -12.27
C SER A 71 -7.70 -9.02 -12.11
N ASN A 72 -8.97 -8.65 -11.95
CA ASN A 72 -9.38 -7.34 -11.43
C ASN A 72 -9.93 -7.51 -9.99
N TYR A 73 -9.67 -6.50 -9.16
CA TYR A 73 -10.16 -6.44 -7.79
C TYR A 73 -10.98 -5.18 -7.58
N GLN A 74 -12.14 -5.34 -6.96
CA GLN A 74 -12.83 -4.22 -6.33
C GLN A 74 -12.22 -3.99 -4.95
N ILE A 75 -11.64 -2.82 -4.77
CA ILE A 75 -10.96 -2.42 -3.55
C ILE A 75 -11.85 -1.45 -2.79
N LEU A 76 -12.24 -1.84 -1.57
CA LEU A 76 -12.88 -0.96 -0.60
C LEU A 76 -11.88 -0.61 0.50
N ARG A 77 -11.51 0.66 0.58
CA ARG A 77 -10.69 1.23 1.66
C ARG A 77 -11.57 1.77 2.76
N THR A 78 -11.28 1.36 3.99
CA THR A 78 -11.98 1.84 5.18
C THR A 78 -11.00 2.51 6.15
N GLY A 79 -11.49 3.51 6.87
CA GLY A 79 -10.74 4.20 7.91
C GLY A 79 -10.46 3.27 9.10
N CYS A 80 -9.20 3.15 9.50
CA CYS A 80 -8.81 2.35 10.67
C CYS A 80 -7.50 2.88 11.28
N PHE A 81 -7.46 4.14 11.71
CA PHE A 81 -6.24 4.74 12.24
C PHE A 81 -5.62 3.90 13.39
N PRO A 82 -4.30 3.62 13.40
CA PRO A 82 -3.22 4.15 12.53
C PRO A 82 -2.91 3.32 11.27
N TYR A 83 -3.89 2.62 10.74
CA TYR A 83 -3.81 1.74 9.58
C TYR A 83 -4.75 2.15 8.44
N ILE A 84 -4.39 1.73 7.23
CA ILE A 84 -5.27 1.64 6.07
C ILE A 84 -5.80 0.21 6.04
N LYS A 85 -7.12 0.03 6.05
CA LYS A 85 -7.74 -1.28 5.93
C LYS A 85 -8.23 -1.48 4.50
N TYR A 86 -7.75 -2.56 3.88
CA TYR A 86 -8.14 -2.99 2.55
C TYR A 86 -9.12 -4.16 2.63
N HIS A 87 -10.21 -4.05 1.89
CA HIS A 87 -11.07 -5.17 1.52
C HIS A 87 -10.94 -5.37 0.02
N CYS A 88 -10.53 -6.56 -0.41
CA CYS A 88 -10.26 -6.88 -1.80
C CYS A 88 -11.15 -8.05 -2.22
N SER A 89 -11.98 -7.83 -3.24
CA SER A 89 -12.84 -8.86 -3.81
C SER A 89 -12.53 -9.00 -5.30
N LYS A 90 -12.17 -10.20 -5.75
CA LYS A 90 -11.88 -10.46 -7.16
C LYS A 90 -13.19 -10.46 -7.95
N LYS A 91 -13.30 -9.56 -8.93
CA LYS A 91 -14.51 -9.35 -9.73
C LYS A 91 -14.16 -8.72 -11.07
N GLU A 92 -15.10 -8.80 -12.01
CA GLU A 92 -15.02 -8.05 -13.26
C GLU A 92 -15.00 -6.53 -12.99
N GLU A 93 -14.52 -5.78 -13.98
CA GLU A 93 -14.44 -4.33 -13.88
C GLU A 93 -15.84 -3.73 -13.94
N GLU A 94 -16.21 -2.95 -12.93
CA GLU A 94 -17.51 -2.28 -12.84
C GLU A 94 -17.31 -0.78 -12.64
N ASP A 95 -18.27 0.05 -13.05
CA ASP A 95 -18.23 1.47 -12.72
C ASP A 95 -18.55 1.68 -11.22
N LEU A 96 -17.50 1.99 -10.45
CA LEU A 96 -17.58 2.26 -9.02
C LEU A 96 -17.66 3.75 -8.69
N SER A 97 -17.71 4.64 -9.70
CA SER A 97 -17.61 6.10 -9.52
C SER A 97 -18.70 6.66 -8.60
N SER A 98 -19.93 6.17 -8.72
CA SER A 98 -21.06 6.57 -7.88
C SER A 98 -20.87 6.14 -6.43
N SER A 99 -20.39 4.91 -6.22
CA SER A 99 -20.11 4.37 -4.88
C SER A 99 -18.93 5.09 -4.23
N ASP A 100 -17.85 5.35 -4.96
CA ASP A 100 -16.69 6.11 -4.48
C ASP A 100 -17.10 7.53 -4.06
N ARG A 101 -17.88 8.22 -4.91
CA ARG A 101 -18.39 9.56 -4.62
C ARG A 101 -19.29 9.57 -3.39
N PHE A 102 -20.17 8.58 -3.25
CA PHE A 102 -21.02 8.43 -2.08
C PHE A 102 -20.20 8.23 -0.80
N MET A 103 -19.21 7.35 -0.81
CA MET A 103 -18.33 7.12 0.34
C MET A 103 -17.50 8.36 0.68
N ARG A 104 -16.99 9.07 -0.32
CA ARG A 104 -16.31 10.36 -0.14
C ARG A 104 -17.24 11.42 0.42
N PHE A 105 -18.49 11.49 -0.05
CA PHE A 105 -19.49 12.40 0.47
C PHE A 105 -19.81 12.10 1.93
N ILE A 106 -20.02 10.84 2.32
CA ILE A 106 -20.23 10.46 3.73
C ILE A 106 -19.04 10.86 4.59
N LYS A 107 -17.81 10.64 4.11
CA LYS A 107 -16.60 11.12 4.80
C LYS A 107 -16.68 12.63 5.01
N VAL A 108 -16.87 13.44 3.97
CA VAL A 108 -17.01 14.90 4.12
C VAL A 108 -18.16 15.29 5.05
N ALA A 109 -19.31 14.63 4.90
CA ALA A 109 -20.47 14.57 5.79
C ALA A 109 -20.10 14.59 7.28
N ASN A 110 -19.25 13.63 7.62
CA ASN A 110 -18.86 13.31 8.98
C ASN A 110 -17.71 14.19 9.52
N LEU A 111 -17.19 15.16 8.75
CA LEU A 111 -16.15 16.11 9.19
C LEU A 111 -16.60 16.99 10.36
N GLY A 112 -17.90 17.04 10.66
CA GLY A 112 -18.49 17.81 11.77
C GLY A 112 -18.16 17.31 13.19
N LYS A 113 -17.41 16.21 13.35
CA LYS A 113 -16.89 15.77 14.67
C LYS A 113 -15.36 15.91 14.69
N LEU A 114 -14.89 17.15 14.84
CA LEU A 114 -13.49 17.51 15.08
C LEU A 114 -13.02 16.96 16.44
N SER A 115 -12.73 15.66 16.48
CA SER A 115 -11.71 15.10 17.36
C SER A 115 -10.57 14.66 16.45
N ALA A 116 -9.33 15.02 16.78
CA ALA A 116 -8.13 14.82 15.95
C ALA A 116 -7.92 13.36 15.49
N TYR A 117 -8.63 12.41 16.08
CA TYR A 117 -8.62 10.98 15.74
C TYR A 117 -9.60 10.59 14.62
N HIS A 118 -10.61 11.41 14.33
CA HIS A 118 -11.69 11.09 13.38
C HIS A 118 -11.36 11.50 11.92
N VAL A 119 -10.44 12.45 11.74
CA VAL A 119 -9.96 12.88 10.41
C VAL A 119 -9.21 11.75 9.69
N TYR A 120 -8.59 10.83 10.42
CA TYR A 120 -7.91 9.67 9.86
C TYR A 120 -8.84 8.53 9.43
N PHE A 121 -10.15 8.63 9.71
CA PHE A 121 -11.15 7.72 9.16
C PHE A 121 -11.44 7.99 7.67
N MET A 122 -10.87 9.07 7.12
CA MET A 122 -11.20 9.61 5.80
C MET A 122 -10.08 9.54 4.75
N VAL A 123 -8.94 8.91 5.07
CA VAL A 123 -7.74 8.87 4.22
C VAL A 123 -7.52 7.54 3.51
#